data_AF-A0A927AR01-F1
#
_entry.id   AF-A0A927AR01-F1
#
_cell.length_a   1.000
_cell.length_b   1.000
_cell.length_c   1.000
_cell.angle_alpha   90.00
_cell.angle_beta   90.00
_cell.angle_gamma   90.00
#
_symmetry.space_group_name_H-M   'P 1'
#
loop_
_entity.id
_entity.type
_entity.pdbx_description
1 polymer ?
#
loop_
_entity_poly.entity_id
_entity_poly.type
_entity_poly.pdbx_seq_one_letter_code
_entity_poly.pdbx_strand_id
1 'polypeptide(L)' 'METQPLTTEIKFDLVIPGILAEHHLEAQRKAKEAYMMTLLKYGDISTGRAARLLDIPRVELIDSMGSYSISLFDETMTG' A
#
# COMPACT_ATOMS: atom_id res chain seq x y z
N MET A 1 -5.89 -28.06 8.59
CA MET A 1 -5.47 -26.89 9.39
C MET A 1 -6.04 -25.68 8.69
N GLU A 2 -7.05 -25.04 9.27
CA GLU A 2 -7.64 -23.83 8.69
C GLU A 2 -6.63 -22.68 8.85
N THR A 3 -6.10 -22.18 7.74
CA THR A 3 -5.28 -20.96 7.75
C THR A 3 -6.21 -19.78 7.96
N GLN A 4 -6.40 -19.39 9.21
CA GLN A 4 -7.09 -18.16 9.58
C GLN A 4 -6.44 -16.99 8.81
N PRO A 5 -7.21 -16.16 8.07
CA PRO A 5 -6.62 -15.01 7.41
C PRO A 5 -6.03 -14.09 8.48
N LEU A 6 -4.72 -13.90 8.45
CA LEU A 6 -4.00 -12.94 9.28
C LEU A 6 -4.42 -11.54 8.84
N THR A 7 -5.49 -11.00 9.42
CA THR A 7 -5.87 -9.60 9.24
C THR A 7 -4.93 -8.73 10.06
N THR A 8 -4.19 -7.85 9.40
CA THR A 8 -3.35 -6.83 10.04
C THR A 8 -4.18 -5.58 10.30
N GLU A 9 -4.31 -5.19 11.57
CA GLU A 9 -4.96 -3.92 11.96
C GLU A 9 -3.90 -2.81 12.10
N ILE A 10 -4.19 -1.62 11.56
CA ILE A 10 -3.34 -0.43 11.66
C ILE A 10 -4.23 0.71 12.19
N LYS A 11 -3.80 1.35 13.28
CA LYS A 11 -4.53 2.45 13.93
C LYS A 11 -3.62 3.66 14.11
N PHE A 12 -4.19 4.85 13.94
CA PHE A 12 -3.54 6.13 14.20
C PHE A 12 -4.30 6.84 15.32
N ASP A 13 -3.63 7.11 16.44
CA ASP A 13 -4.21 7.86 17.56
C ASP A 13 -3.77 9.33 17.47
N LEU A 14 -4.53 10.12 16.71
CA LEU A 14 -4.25 11.54 16.47
C LEU A 14 -5.47 12.40 16.84
N VAL A 15 -5.24 13.47 17.62
CA VAL A 15 -6.28 14.44 17.98
C VAL A 15 -6.20 15.63 17.03
N ILE A 16 -7.06 15.64 16.01
CA ILE A 16 -7.11 16.71 15.01
C ILE A 16 -8.55 17.26 14.95
N PRO A 17 -8.81 18.47 15.47
CA PRO A 17 -10.14 19.06 15.44
C PRO A 17 -10.52 19.58 14.04
N GLY A 18 -11.81 19.48 13.70
CA GLY A 18 -12.37 20.19 12.54
C GLY A 18 -12.01 19.60 11.17
N ILE A 19 -11.67 18.32 11.07
CA ILE A 19 -11.38 17.69 9.78
C ILE A 19 -12.68 17.52 8.96
N LEU A 20 -12.69 18.01 7.73
CA LEU A 20 -13.76 17.72 6.76
C LEU A 20 -13.75 16.24 6.38
N ALA A 21 -14.94 15.62 6.30
CA ALA A 21 -15.07 14.19 6.03
C ALA A 21 -14.38 13.75 4.72
N GLU A 22 -14.44 14.58 3.68
CA GLU A 22 -13.77 14.34 2.39
C GLU A 22 -12.24 14.32 2.52
N HIS A 23 -11.67 15.25 3.29
CA HIS A 23 -10.23 15.30 3.56
C HIS A 23 -9.79 14.10 4.41
N HIS A 24 -10.63 13.69 5.36
CA HIS A 24 -10.35 12.52 6.19
C HIS A 24 -10.31 11.24 5.36
N LEU A 25 -11.30 11.05 4.47
CA LEU A 25 -11.36 9.90 3.58
C LEU A 25 -10.16 9.85 2.63
N GLU A 26 -9.82 10.99 2.00
CA GLU A 26 -8.66 11.07 1.10
C GLU A 26 -7.35 10.80 1.84
N ALA A 27 -7.19 11.31 3.07
CA ALA A 27 -6.03 11.04 3.90
C ALA A 27 -5.92 9.54 4.26
N GLN A 28 -7.02 8.88 4.63
CA GLN A 28 -7.04 7.44 4.89
C GLN A 28 -6.65 6.63 3.65
N ARG A 29 -7.16 7.01 2.47
CA ARG A 29 -6.83 6.36 1.20
C ARG A 29 -5.33 6.45 0.91
N LYS A 30 -4.75 7.65 1.04
CA LYS A 30 -3.31 7.89 0.86
C LYS A 30 -2.46 7.14 1.88
N ALA A 31 -2.88 7.10 3.15
CA ALA A 31 -2.17 6.36 4.18
C ALA A 31 -2.12 4.86 3.87
N LYS A 32 -3.24 4.28 3.43
CA LYS A 32 -3.32 2.87 3.02
C LYS A 32 -2.41 2.58 1.83
N GLU A 33 -2.44 3.45 0.81
CA GLU A 33 -1.56 3.34 -0.36
C GLU A 33 -0.08 3.39 0.03
N ALA A 34 0.33 4.43 0.77
CA ALA A 34 1.72 4.62 1.18
C ALA A 34 2.24 3.44 2.01
N TYR A 35 1.41 2.89 2.89
CA TYR A 35 1.76 1.73 3.69
C TYR A 35 2.02 0.50 2.80
N MET A 36 1.14 0.21 1.84
CA MET A 36 1.32 -0.89 0.88
C MET A 36 2.56 -0.69 -0.01
N MET A 37 2.79 0.54 -0.50
CA MET A 37 3.97 0.88 -1.30
C MET A 37 5.27 0.68 -0.52
N THR A 38 5.27 1.03 0.76
CA THR A 38 6.44 0.83 1.62
C THR A 38 6.76 -0.66 1.78
N LEU A 39 5.75 -1.48 2.07
CA LEU A 39 5.94 -2.94 2.16
C LEU A 39 6.38 -3.56 0.83
N LEU A 40 5.84 -3.06 -0.29
CA LEU A 40 6.25 -3.49 -1.62
C LEU A 40 7.71 -3.15 -1.89
N LYS A 41 8.15 -1.94 -1.53
CA LYS A 41 9.52 -1.46 -1.72
C LYS A 41 10.56 -2.32 -1.00
N TYR A 42 10.23 -2.81 0.19
CA TYR A 42 11.12 -3.67 0.98
C TYR A 42 10.95 -5.17 0.68
N GLY A 43 10.05 -5.54 -0.24
CA GLY A 43 9.83 -6.94 -0.65
C GLY A 43 8.96 -7.75 0.31
N ASP A 44 8.34 -7.13 1.32
CA ASP A 44 7.47 -7.80 2.29
C ASP A 44 6.17 -8.30 1.64
N ILE A 45 5.72 -7.62 0.58
CA ILE A 45 4.58 -8.03 -0.25
C ILE A 45 4.93 -7.92 -1.74
N SER A 46 4.33 -8.79 -2.55
CA SER A 46 4.47 -8.71 -4.01
C SER A 46 3.55 -7.65 -4.63
N THR A 47 3.89 -7.19 -5.83
CA THR A 47 3.09 -6.24 -6.63
C THR A 47 1.64 -6.72 -6.79
N GLY A 48 1.44 -8.01 -7.09
CA GLY A 48 0.11 -8.59 -7.22
C GLY A 48 -0.69 -8.61 -5.91
N ARG A 49 -0.01 -8.77 -4.77
CA ARG A 49 -0.64 -8.70 -3.45
C ARG A 49 -1.01 -7.26 -3.08
N ALA A 50 -0.14 -6.29 -3.35
CA ALA A 50 -0.40 -4.87 -3.13
C ALA A 50 -1.63 -4.39 -3.93
N ALA A 51 -1.72 -4.73 -5.23
CA ALA A 51 -2.85 -4.37 -6.09
C ALA A 51 -4.18 -4.91 -5.53
N ARG A 52 -4.21 -6.18 -5.11
CA ARG A 52 -5.40 -6.80 -4.51
C ARG A 52 -5.81 -6.16 -3.19
N LEU A 53 -4.85 -5.79 -2.33
CA LEU A 53 -5.14 -5.18 -1.02
C LEU A 53 -5.63 -3.72 -1.15
N LEU A 54 -5.15 -3.01 -2.18
CA LEU A 54 -5.61 -1.67 -2.53
C LEU A 54 -6.88 -1.67 -3.38
N ASP A 55 -7.29 -2.84 -3.90
CA ASP A 55 -8.43 -3.01 -4.81
C ASP A 55 -8.31 -2.14 -6.07
N ILE A 56 -7.10 -2.09 -6.64
CA ILE A 56 -6.79 -1.34 -7.86
C ILE A 56 -6.21 -2.25 -8.94
N PRO A 57 -6.36 -1.90 -10.23
CA PRO A 57 -5.69 -2.58 -11.32
C PRO A 57 -4.17 -2.56 -11.16
N ARG A 58 -3.50 -3.62 -11.61
CA ARG A 58 -2.03 -3.73 -11.57
C ARG A 58 -1.34 -2.57 -12.31
N VAL A 59 -1.94 -2.09 -13.40
CA VAL A 59 -1.41 -0.95 -14.18
C VAL A 59 -1.40 0.32 -13.33
N GLU A 60 -2.50 0.62 -12.62
CA GLU A 60 -2.59 1.79 -11.73
C GLU A 60 -1.57 1.69 -10.58
N LEU A 61 -1.36 0.48 -10.04
CA LEU A 61 -0.32 0.25 -9.03
C LEU A 61 1.09 0.56 -9.59
N ILE A 62 1.38 0.13 -10.82
CA ILE A 62 2.67 0.38 -11.48
C ILE A 62 2.91 1.88 -11.66
N ASP A 63 1.86 2.63 -12.00
CA ASP A 63 1.94 4.09 -12.11
C ASP A 63 2.24 4.72 -10.73
N SER A 64 1.58 4.26 -9.67
CA SER A 64 1.87 4.70 -8.29
C SER A 64 3.30 4.37 -7.85
N MET A 65 3.85 3.21 -8.21
CA MET A 65 5.23 2.81 -7.84
C MET A 65 6.28 3.85 -8.27
N GLY A 66 6.07 4.51 -9.42
CA GLY A 66 6.93 5.60 -9.89
C GLY A 66 6.99 6.78 -8.90
N SER A 67 5.85 7.15 -8.30
CA SER A 67 5.76 8.23 -7.31
C SER A 67 6.45 7.89 -5.98
N TYR A 68 6.62 6.60 -5.68
CA TYR A 68 7.31 6.11 -4.47
C TYR A 68 8.78 5.73 -4.70
N SER A 69 9.32 6.01 -5.91
CA SER A 69 10.68 5.63 -6.32
C SER A 69 10.96 4.13 -6.12
N ILE A 70 9.97 3.29 -6.39
CA ILE A 70 10.10 1.83 -6.34
C ILE A 70 10.52 1.37 -7.73
N SER A 71 11.68 0.71 -7.85
CA SER A 71 12.09 0.13 -9.12
C SER A 71 11.10 -0.95 -9.55
N LEU A 72 10.62 -0.86 -10.78
CA LEU A 72 9.77 -1.89 -11.40
C LEU A 72 10.55 -3.15 -11.77
N PHE A 73 11.89 -3.04 -11.79
CA PHE A 73 12.81 -4.11 -12.12
C PHE A 73 13.62 -4.43 -10.87
N ASP A 74 13.44 -5.65 -10.40
CA ASP A 74 14.33 -6.28 -9.43
C ASP A 74 15.71 -6.40 -10.12
N GLU A 75 16.71 -5.66 -9.67
CA GLU A 75 18.10 -5.77 -10.18
C GLU A 75 18.77 -7.11 -9.78
N THR A 76 18.00 -8.11 -9.33
CA THR A 76 18.48 -9.41 -8.89
C THR A 76 18.40 -10.52 -9.95
N MET A 77 17.99 -10.24 -11.19
CA MET A 77 18.28 -11.12 -12.32
C MET A 77 19.67 -10.86 -12.91
N THR A 78 20.71 -11.19 -12.13
CA THR A 78 22.01 -11.58 -12.68
C THR A 78 22.25 -13.04 -12.30
N GLY A 79 21.93 -13.92 -13.24
CA GLY A 79 22.27 -15.35 -13.22
C GLY A 79 23.01 -15.70 -14.50
#